data_AF-A0A157Q2H1-F1
#
_entry.id   AF-A0A157Q2H1-F1
#
_cell.length_a   1.000
_cell.length_b   1.000
_cell.length_c   1.000
_cell.angle_alpha   90.00
_cell.angle_beta   90.00
_cell.angle_gamma   90.00
#
_symmetry.space_group_name_H-M   'P 1'
#
loop_
_entity.id
_entity.type
_entity.pdbx_description
1 polymer ?
#
loop_
_entity_poly.entity_id
_entity_poly.type
_entity_poly.pdbx_seq_one_letter_code
_entity_poly.pdbx_strand_id
1 'polypeptide(L)'
;MDKHVHYDSRQDLVVFSLAGETSEWVEAAVTGQALARAYGCEAGEAARLKAFADHEQQIRNRAEQLLDEGLEPLVKEEDLAPRNLPGAKKEVLRGIGEDDAGAI
;
A
#
# COMPACT_ATOMS: atom_id res chain seq x y z
N MET A 1 9.81 -19.23 5.92
CA MET A 1 10.14 -17.85 6.33
C MET A 1 10.80 -17.20 5.14
N ASP A 2 10.06 -16.30 4.49
CA ASP A 2 10.57 -15.46 3.40
C ASP A 2 11.83 -14.74 3.90
N LYS A 3 12.95 -14.88 3.18
CA LYS A 3 14.25 -14.30 3.59
C LYS A 3 14.32 -12.78 3.41
N HIS A 4 13.18 -12.15 3.18
CA HIS A 4 13.06 -10.80 2.67
C HIS A 4 12.17 -9.90 3.53
N VAL A 5 11.77 -10.35 4.73
CA VAL A 5 10.99 -9.54 5.68
C VAL A 5 11.67 -9.60 7.05
N HIS A 6 11.95 -8.45 7.64
CA HIS A 6 12.51 -8.35 8.99
C HIS A 6 11.99 -7.13 9.73
N TYR A 7 12.08 -7.14 11.06
CA TYR A 7 11.69 -6.01 11.89
C TYR A 7 12.94 -5.26 12.36
N ASP A 8 13.01 -3.96 12.07
CA ASP A 8 13.99 -3.05 12.64
C ASP A 8 13.45 -2.46 13.94
N SER A 9 13.95 -2.99 15.06
CA SER A 9 13.54 -2.57 16.40
C SER A 9 14.05 -1.17 16.80
N ARG A 10 15.02 -0.62 16.08
CA ARG A 10 15.57 0.72 16.37
C ARG A 10 14.62 1.82 15.87
N GLN A 11 13.95 1.55 14.77
CA GLN A 11 13.05 2.49 14.10
C GLN A 11 11.57 2.07 14.20
N ASP A 12 11.26 0.92 14.81
CA ASP A 12 9.92 0.30 14.80
C ASP A 12 9.40 0.18 13.37
N LEU A 13 10.17 -0.48 12.49
CA LEU A 13 9.81 -0.69 11.07
C LEU A 13 9.76 -2.18 10.75
N VAL A 14 8.78 -2.60 9.94
CA VAL A 14 8.86 -3.88 9.23
C VAL A 14 9.38 -3.59 7.83
N VAL A 15 10.59 -4.05 7.54
CA VAL A 15 11.27 -3.89 6.26
C VAL A 15 11.03 -5.15 5.42
N PHE A 16 10.66 -4.96 4.15
CA PHE A 16 10.37 -6.03 3.22
C PHE A 16 10.87 -5.73 1.81
N SER A 17 11.19 -6.77 1.03
CA SER A 17 11.60 -6.59 -0.38
C SER A 17 10.43 -6.65 -1.34
N LEU A 18 10.44 -5.75 -2.33
CA LEU A 18 9.56 -5.74 -3.49
C LEU A 18 10.35 -6.10 -4.75
N ALA A 19 9.69 -6.73 -5.72
CA ALA A 19 10.27 -6.97 -7.03
C ALA A 19 10.18 -5.68 -7.86
N GLY A 20 11.32 -5.07 -8.17
CA GLY A 20 11.39 -3.92 -9.06
C GLY A 20 11.23 -4.30 -10.53
N GLU A 21 10.89 -3.32 -11.35
CA GLU A 21 10.59 -3.48 -12.78
C GLU A 21 11.78 -4.02 -13.60
N THR A 22 13.00 -3.77 -13.13
CA THR A 22 14.29 -4.11 -13.76
C THR A 22 14.96 -5.36 -13.17
N SER A 23 14.22 -6.21 -12.44
CA SER A 23 14.77 -7.35 -11.67
C SER A 23 15.66 -6.96 -10.48
N GLU A 24 15.70 -5.68 -10.11
CA GLU A 24 16.27 -5.23 -8.85
C GLU A 24 15.27 -5.43 -7.70
N TRP A 25 15.77 -5.77 -6.51
CA TRP A 25 14.93 -5.86 -5.32
C TRP A 25 14.94 -4.50 -4.64
N VAL A 26 13.76 -3.93 -4.45
CA VAL A 26 13.60 -2.64 -3.78
C VAL A 26 13.21 -2.89 -2.32
N GLU A 27 13.94 -2.28 -1.40
CA GLU A 27 13.59 -2.32 0.02
C GLU A 27 12.46 -1.33 0.31
N ALA A 28 11.36 -1.87 0.82
CA ALA A 28 10.20 -1.13 1.29
C ALA A 28 10.07 -1.30 2.80
N ALA A 29 9.35 -0.39 3.45
CA ALA A 29 9.09 -0.52 4.88
C ALA A 29 7.69 -0.05 5.25
N VAL A 30 7.17 -0.58 6.34
CA VAL A 30 5.97 -0.08 7.00
C VAL A 30 6.30 0.23 8.46
N THR A 31 5.82 1.36 8.95
CA THR A 31 6.03 1.72 10.36
C THR A 31 5.16 0.85 11.27
N GLY A 32 5.72 0.42 12.41
CA GLY A 32 5.01 -0.29 13.44
C GLY A 32 3.87 0.55 14.01
N GLN A 33 4.05 1.88 14.13
CA GLN A 33 2.95 2.80 14.44
C GLN A 33 1.79 2.70 13.44
N ALA A 34 2.07 2.68 12.14
CA ALA A 34 1.03 2.53 11.11
C ALA A 34 0.28 1.20 11.27
N LEU A 35 1.00 0.10 11.50
CA LEU A 35 0.39 -1.20 11.78
C LEU A 35 -0.47 -1.17 13.06
N ALA A 36 0.01 -0.54 14.13
CA ALA A 36 -0.72 -0.39 15.39
C ALA A 36 -2.05 0.34 15.19
N ARG A 37 -2.02 1.40 14.39
CA ARG A 37 -3.13 2.34 14.24
C ARG A 37 -4.15 1.87 13.21
N ALA A 38 -3.68 1.29 12.11
CA ALA A 38 -4.55 0.74 11.08
C ALA A 38 -5.21 -0.57 11.52
N TYR A 39 -4.47 -1.44 12.23
CA TYR A 39 -4.90 -2.81 12.51
C TYR A 39 -5.03 -3.14 14.01
N GLY A 40 -4.78 -2.18 14.90
CA GLY A 40 -4.95 -2.37 16.34
C GLY A 40 -3.93 -3.34 16.97
N CYS A 41 -2.75 -3.54 16.35
CA CYS A 41 -1.78 -4.50 16.87
C CYS A 41 -0.94 -3.95 18.02
N GLU A 42 -0.62 -4.84 18.97
CA GLU A 42 0.23 -4.53 20.12
C GLU A 42 1.67 -4.15 19.71
N ALA A 43 2.39 -3.51 20.63
CA ALA A 43 3.79 -3.18 20.41
C ALA A 43 4.67 -4.45 20.42
N GLY A 44 5.74 -4.43 19.63
CA GLY A 44 6.76 -5.47 19.63
C GLY A 44 6.82 -6.30 18.34
N GLU A 45 8.01 -6.82 18.08
CA GLU A 45 8.38 -7.51 16.83
C GLU A 45 7.35 -8.55 16.39
N ALA A 46 6.98 -9.49 17.27
CA ALA A 46 6.07 -10.57 16.93
C ALA A 46 4.68 -10.06 16.52
N ALA A 47 4.16 -9.04 17.20
CA ALA A 47 2.87 -8.44 16.88
C ALA A 47 2.94 -7.63 15.57
N ARG A 48 4.03 -6.89 15.33
CA ARG A 48 4.26 -6.15 14.08
C ARG A 48 4.40 -7.09 12.89
N LEU A 49 5.25 -8.11 12.99
CA LEU A 49 5.44 -9.11 11.93
C LEU A 49 4.17 -9.91 11.66
N LYS A 50 3.39 -10.24 12.70
CA LYS A 50 2.09 -10.88 12.51
C LYS A 50 1.12 -9.95 11.78
N ALA A 51 1.01 -8.68 12.19
CA ALA A 51 0.13 -7.72 11.53
C ALA A 51 0.53 -7.49 10.06
N PHE A 52 1.84 -7.40 9.79
CA PHE A 52 2.35 -7.37 8.43
C PHE A 52 1.94 -8.61 7.64
N ALA A 53 2.14 -9.82 8.18
CA ALA A 53 1.79 -11.06 7.50
C ALA A 53 0.27 -11.20 7.24
N ASP A 54 -0.57 -10.73 8.15
CA ASP A 54 -2.04 -10.73 8.02
C ASP A 54 -2.51 -9.81 6.88
N HIS A 55 -1.78 -8.70 6.66
CA HIS A 55 -2.14 -7.65 5.71
C HIS A 55 -1.10 -7.46 4.59
N GLU A 56 -0.27 -8.47 4.34
CA GLU A 56 0.93 -8.38 3.52
C GLU A 56 0.62 -7.83 2.13
N GLN A 57 -0.41 -8.37 1.48
CA GLN A 57 -0.79 -7.97 0.13
C GLN A 57 -1.20 -6.50 0.05
N GLN A 58 -1.90 -5.97 1.06
CA GLN A 58 -2.32 -4.56 1.08
C GLN A 58 -1.11 -3.63 1.25
N ILE A 59 -0.21 -4.00 2.16
CA ILE A 59 1.00 -3.23 2.46
C ILE A 59 1.95 -3.24 1.25
N ARG A 60 2.16 -4.40 0.63
CA ARG A 60 3.00 -4.54 -0.57
C ARG A 60 2.42 -3.74 -1.74
N ASN A 61 1.14 -3.92 -2.07
CA ASN A 61 0.49 -3.16 -3.15
C ASN A 61 0.63 -1.64 -2.94
N ARG A 62 0.52 -1.17 -1.69
CA ARG A 62 0.64 0.26 -1.41
C ARG A 62 2.08 0.76 -1.51
N ALA A 63 3.05 -0.03 -1.06
CA ALA A 63 4.46 0.28 -1.26
C ALA A 63 4.86 0.27 -2.74
N GLU A 64 4.30 -0.64 -3.54
CA GLU A 64 4.48 -0.66 -5.00
C GLU A 64 3.90 0.59 -5.67
N GLN A 65 2.71 1.05 -5.23
CA GLN A 65 2.14 2.31 -5.73
C GLN A 65 3.04 3.51 -5.42
N LEU A 66 3.60 3.58 -4.20
CA LEU A 66 4.54 4.64 -3.86
C LEU A 66 5.76 4.65 -4.78
N LEU A 67 6.28 3.47 -5.15
CA LEU A 67 7.38 3.36 -6.12
C LEU A 67 6.99 3.85 -7.52
N ASP A 68 5.81 3.46 -8.00
CA ASP A 68 5.28 3.90 -9.30
C ASP A 68 5.07 5.42 -9.35
N GLU A 69 4.67 6.01 -8.21
CA GLU A 69 4.57 7.46 -8.01
C GLU A 69 5.94 8.18 -7.88
N GLY A 70 7.05 7.43 -7.88
CA GLY A 70 8.41 7.96 -7.70
C GLY A 70 8.71 8.41 -6.27
N LEU A 71 7.93 7.93 -5.30
CA LEU A 71 8.08 8.22 -3.87
C LEU A 71 8.87 7.11 -3.15
N GLU A 72 9.33 7.43 -1.95
CA GLU A 72 9.95 6.44 -1.07
C GLU A 72 8.91 5.36 -0.67
N PRO A 73 9.23 4.06 -0.75
CA PRO A 73 8.32 2.94 -0.44
C PRO A 73 8.13 2.75 1.07
N LEU A 74 7.84 3.83 1.79
CA LEU A 74 7.59 3.87 3.21
C LEU A 74 6.09 4.03 3.47
N VAL A 75 5.44 2.93 3.83
CA VAL A 75 4.01 2.88 4.11
C VAL A 75 3.72 3.46 5.50
N LYS A 76 2.92 4.54 5.55
CA LYS A 76 2.54 5.25 6.76
C LYS A 76 1.12 4.93 7.18
N GLU A 77 0.70 5.48 8.32
CA GLU A 77 -0.66 5.27 8.85
C GLU A 77 -1.74 5.72 7.84
N GLU A 78 -1.52 6.87 7.20
CA GLU A 78 -2.43 7.44 6.20
C GLU A 78 -2.65 6.54 4.98
N ASP A 79 -1.66 5.69 4.68
CA ASP A 79 -1.69 4.74 3.56
C ASP A 79 -2.47 3.46 3.89
N LEU A 80 -2.51 3.09 5.18
CA LEU A 80 -3.14 1.86 5.68
C LEU A 80 -4.49 2.10 6.34
N ALA A 81 -4.78 3.34 6.72
CA ALA A 81 -6.06 3.70 7.30
C ALA A 81 -7.17 3.18 6.37
N PRO A 82 -8.22 2.53 6.91
CA PRO A 82 -9.36 2.14 6.12
C PRO A 82 -9.94 3.43 5.55
N ARG A 83 -9.61 3.73 4.29
CA ARG A 83 -10.35 4.70 3.53
C ARG A 83 -11.76 4.14 3.49
N ASN A 84 -12.62 4.64 4.38
CA ASN A 84 -14.06 4.70 4.16
C ASN A 84 -14.27 5.54 2.89
N LEU A 85 -13.91 4.98 1.75
CA LEU A 85 -14.30 5.45 0.44
C LEU A 85 -15.19 4.37 -0.16
N PRO A 86 -16.50 4.37 0.21
CA PRO A 86 -17.49 3.93 -0.74
C PRO A 86 -17.37 4.83 -1.98
N GLY A 87 -16.62 4.37 -2.98
CA GLY A 87 -16.56 4.99 -4.30
C GLY A 87 -15.27 5.75 -4.61
N ALA A 88 -14.16 5.03 -4.79
CA ALA A 88 -13.35 5.29 -5.98
C ALA A 88 -14.19 4.82 -7.18
N LYS A 89 -15.18 5.63 -7.56
CA LYS A 89 -15.98 5.40 -8.75
C LYS A 89 -14.98 5.40 -9.90
N LYS A 90 -14.80 4.24 -10.53
CA LYS A 90 -14.32 4.14 -11.90
C LYS A 90 -14.97 5.29 -12.67
N GLU A 91 -14.15 6.21 -13.15
CA GLU A 91 -14.53 7.13 -14.19
C GLU A 91 -14.98 6.29 -15.38
N VAL A 92 -16.29 6.09 -15.50
CA VAL A 92 -16.90 5.79 -16.79
C VAL A 92 -17.02 7.16 -17.45
N LEU A 93 -15.97 7.56 -18.16
CA LEU A 93 -16.06 8.52 -19.25
C LEU A 93 -17.13 7.99 -20.20
N ARG A 94 -18.39 8.42 -20.04
CA ARG A 94 -19.39 8.26 -21.09
C ARG A 94 -18.92 9.14 -22.24
N GLY A 95 -18.61 8.48 -23.35
CA GLY A 95 -18.05 9.07 -24.55
C GLY A 95 -18.82 10.30 -25.02
N ILE A 96 -18.05 11.27 -25.48
CA ILE A 96 -18.50 12.34 -26.35
C ILE A 96 -18.87 11.69 -27.69
N GLY A 97 -20.11 11.86 -28.13
CA GLY A 97 -20.54 11.54 -29.49
C GLY A 97 -21.91 10.88 -29.55
N GLU A 98 -22.96 11.69 -29.57
CA GLU A 98 -24.08 11.37 -30.47
C GLU A 98 -24.59 12.69 -31.06
N ASP A 99 -24.31 12.79 -32.35
CA ASP A 99 -24.77 13.74 -33.34
C ASP A 99 -26.31 13.67 -33.37
N ASP A 100 -27.02 14.76 -33.09
CA ASP A 100 -28.43 14.87 -33.48
C ASP A 100 -28.59 16.08 -34.39
N ALA A 101 -28.36 15.79 -35.66
CA ALA A 101 -28.85 16.54 -36.79
C ALA A 101 -30.36 16.31 -36.97
N GLY A 102 -31.11 17.38 -37.19
CA GLY A 102 -32.45 17.36 -37.81
C GLY A 102 -33.54 17.99 -36.94
N ALA A 103 -33.96 19.24 -37.18
CA ALA A 103 -34.90 19.62 -38.23
C ALA A 103 -36.20 18.79 -38.22
N ILE A 104 -37.20 19.27 -37.47
CA ILE A 104 -38.59 19.48 -37.93
C ILE A 104 -39.20 20.69 -37.25
#